data_AF-U6CXB4-F1
#
_entry.id   AF-U6CXB4-F1
#
_cell.length_a   1.000
_cell.length_b   1.000
_cell.length_c   1.000
_cell.angle_alpha   90.00
_cell.angle_beta   90.00
_cell.angle_gamma   90.00
#
_symmetry.space_group_name_H-M   'P 1'
#
loop_
_entity.id
_entity.type
_entity.pdbx_description
1 polymer ?
#
loop_
_entity_poly.entity_id
_entity_poly.type
_entity_poly.pdbx_seq_one_letter_code
_entity_poly.pdbx_strand_id
1 'polypeptide(L)'
;VIVAALGLAEGPLCLNSSGQWNYTFANTDGQYLLDTSSWSQCTEPTHVVEWNISLFSILLALSGIEFILCLIQVINGVMGGIFGYHCSRQQRYDC
;
A
#
# COMPACT_ATOMS: atom_id res chain seq x y z
N VAL A 1 1.64 2.75 2.77
CA VAL A 1 0.57 2.77 1.74
C VAL A 1 0.90 3.66 0.54
N ILE A 2 0.93 5.01 0.68
CA ILE A 2 1.01 5.94 -0.48
C ILE A 2 2.25 5.70 -1.38
N VAL A 3 3.45 5.63 -0.80
CA VAL A 3 4.70 5.42 -1.58
C VAL A 3 4.71 4.08 -2.30
N ALA A 4 4.21 3.01 -1.65
CA ALA A 4 4.12 1.70 -2.26
C ALA A 4 3.10 1.67 -3.40
N ALA A 5 1.96 2.37 -3.25
CA ALA A 5 0.96 2.49 -4.30
C ALA A 5 1.46 3.30 -5.51
N LEU A 6 2.13 4.44 -5.27
CA LEU A 6 2.73 5.25 -6.33
C LEU A 6 3.86 4.50 -7.06
N GLY A 7 4.75 3.84 -6.33
CA GLY A 7 5.82 3.02 -6.94
C GLY A 7 5.28 1.87 -7.79
N LEU A 8 4.13 1.31 -7.40
CA LEU A 8 3.42 0.27 -8.15
C LEU A 8 2.60 0.82 -9.33
N ALA A 9 2.23 2.11 -9.32
CA ALA A 9 1.49 2.75 -10.42
C ALA A 9 2.44 3.24 -11.52
N GLU A 10 3.56 3.86 -11.13
CA GLU A 10 4.59 4.35 -12.06
C GLU A 10 5.40 3.21 -12.71
N GLY A 11 5.62 2.13 -11.95
CA GLY A 11 6.37 0.97 -12.40
C GLY A 11 7.90 1.20 -12.49
N PRO A 12 8.69 0.14 -12.70
CA PRO A 12 10.13 0.24 -12.78
C PRO A 12 10.59 0.80 -14.13
N LEU A 13 11.74 1.49 -14.13
CA LEU A 13 12.45 1.85 -15.35
C LEU A 13 12.92 0.56 -16.05
N CYS A 14 12.59 0.38 -17.32
CA CYS A 14 13.06 -0.76 -18.10
C CYS A 14 13.44 -0.37 -19.53
N LEU A 15 14.20 -1.25 -20.19
CA LEU A 15 14.52 -1.13 -21.60
C LEU A 15 13.33 -1.59 -22.43
N ASN A 16 12.77 -0.67 -23.22
CA ASN A 16 11.69 -1.00 -24.15
C ASN A 16 12.20 -1.84 -25.34
N SER A 17 11.27 -2.36 -26.14
CA SER A 17 11.58 -3.09 -27.38
C SER A 17 12.35 -2.29 -28.44
N SER A 18 12.42 -0.96 -28.29
CA SER A 18 13.19 -0.05 -29.14
C SER A 18 14.60 0.24 -28.60
N GLY A 19 15.02 -0.41 -27.51
CA GLY A 19 16.34 -0.22 -26.90
C GLY A 19 16.50 1.08 -26.12
N GLN A 20 15.42 1.72 -25.69
CA GLN A 20 15.42 2.94 -24.89
C GLN A 20 14.93 2.67 -23.46
N TRP A 21 15.62 3.25 -22.47
CA TRP A 21 15.19 3.21 -21.07
C TRP A 21 14.02 4.18 -20.87
N ASN A 22 12.86 3.64 -20.51
CA ASN A 22 11.67 4.45 -20.26
C ASN A 22 10.79 3.83 -19.16
N TYR A 23 9.91 4.66 -18.59
CA TYR A 23 8.83 4.23 -17.72
C TYR A 23 7.62 3.83 -18.57
N THR A 24 7.71 2.67 -19.22
CA THR A 24 6.70 2.18 -20.18
C THR A 24 5.34 1.94 -19.52
N PHE A 25 5.31 1.76 -18.19
CA PHE A 25 4.11 1.47 -17.42
C PHE A 25 3.47 2.69 -16.74
N ALA A 26 4.17 3.82 -16.63
CA ALA A 26 3.67 5.00 -15.92
C ALA A 26 2.36 5.57 -16.53
N ASN A 27 2.12 5.35 -17.82
CA ASN A 27 0.90 5.78 -18.51
C ASN A 27 -0.20 4.70 -18.58
N THR A 28 -0.01 3.54 -17.95
CA THR A 28 -1.00 2.45 -18.00
C THR A 28 -1.98 2.45 -16.82
N ASP A 29 -1.91 3.44 -15.92
CA ASP A 29 -2.74 3.55 -14.71
C ASP A 29 -2.77 2.23 -13.89
N GLY A 30 -1.67 1.47 -13.91
CA GLY A 30 -1.57 0.17 -13.24
C GLY A 30 -2.23 -1.02 -13.95
N GLN A 31 -2.75 -0.89 -15.18
CA GLN A 31 -3.26 -2.03 -15.96
C GLN A 31 -2.20 -3.13 -16.14
N TYR A 32 -0.92 -2.75 -16.22
CA TYR A 32 0.19 -3.68 -16.36
C TYR A 32 0.31 -4.67 -15.19
N LEU A 33 -0.29 -4.37 -14.04
CA LEU A 33 -0.33 -5.28 -12.87
C LEU A 33 -1.27 -6.46 -13.08
N LEU A 34 -2.30 -6.29 -13.91
CA LEU A 34 -3.29 -7.32 -14.23
C LEU A 34 -2.96 -8.04 -15.54
N ASP A 35 -2.40 -7.32 -16.51
CA ASP A 35 -1.99 -7.86 -17.81
C ASP A 35 -0.50 -8.22 -17.84
N THR A 36 -0.20 -9.49 -17.52
CA THR A 36 1.16 -10.05 -17.62
C THR A 36 1.72 -10.02 -19.05
N SER A 37 0.86 -9.91 -20.06
CA SER A 37 1.25 -9.73 -21.47
C SER A 37 2.03 -8.44 -21.69
N SER A 38 1.74 -7.39 -20.92
CA SER A 38 2.41 -6.09 -21.00
C SER A 38 3.87 -6.14 -20.52
N TRP A 39 4.23 -7.14 -19.71
CA TRP A 39 5.60 -7.27 -19.18
C TRP A 39 6.61 -7.57 -20.29
N SER A 40 6.16 -8.14 -21.41
CA SER A 40 6.97 -8.37 -22.61
C SER A 40 7.48 -7.07 -23.27
N GLN A 41 6.91 -5.92 -22.93
CA GLN A 41 7.39 -4.62 -23.41
C GLN A 41 8.74 -4.24 -22.78
N CYS A 42 9.07 -4.80 -21.61
CA CYS A 42 10.39 -4.69 -21.00
C CYS A 42 11.27 -5.85 -21.44
N THR A 43 12.25 -5.58 -22.30
CA THR A 43 13.19 -6.59 -22.79
C THR A 43 14.30 -6.87 -21.79
N GLU A 44 14.76 -5.84 -21.08
CA GLU A 44 15.83 -5.95 -20.08
C GLU A 44 15.62 -4.89 -18.98
N PRO A 45 15.92 -5.17 -17.70
CA PRO A 45 16.37 -6.44 -17.10
C PRO A 45 15.26 -7.50 -16.97
N THR A 46 15.62 -8.78 -17.18
CA THR A 46 14.71 -9.92 -16.99
C THR A 46 14.24 -10.02 -15.53
N HIS A 47 12.95 -10.28 -15.33
CA HIS A 47 12.29 -10.43 -14.01
C HIS A 47 12.26 -9.20 -13.09
N VAL A 48 12.75 -8.03 -13.51
CA VAL A 48 12.71 -6.81 -12.67
C VAL A 48 11.28 -6.36 -12.34
N VAL A 49 10.37 -6.56 -13.30
CA VAL A 49 8.95 -6.17 -13.18
C VAL A 49 8.27 -7.02 -12.10
N GLU A 50 8.42 -8.34 -12.20
CA GLU A 50 7.85 -9.31 -11.25
C GLU A 50 8.34 -9.08 -9.82
N TRP A 51 9.64 -8.80 -9.64
CA TRP A 51 10.23 -8.55 -8.32
C TRP A 51 9.72 -7.25 -7.69
N ASN A 52 9.70 -6.14 -8.45
CA ASN A 52 9.19 -4.86 -7.96
C ASN A 52 7.71 -4.96 -7.60
N ILE A 53 6.89 -5.56 -8.47
CA ILE A 53 5.46 -5.76 -8.21
C ILE A 53 5.24 -6.54 -6.92
N SER A 54 5.96 -7.66 -6.75
CA SER A 54 5.83 -8.51 -5.57
C SER A 54 6.19 -7.77 -4.28
N LEU A 55 7.31 -7.05 -4.26
CA LEU A 55 7.73 -6.31 -3.08
C LEU A 55 6.78 -5.17 -2.72
N PHE A 56 6.43 -4.33 -3.68
CA PHE A 56 5.52 -3.21 -3.42
C PHE A 56 4.14 -3.71 -3.01
N SER A 57 3.66 -4.82 -3.59
CA SER A 57 2.41 -5.47 -3.18
C SER A 57 2.46 -5.96 -1.72
N ILE A 58 3.53 -6.66 -1.32
CA ILE A 58 3.72 -7.11 0.07
C ILE A 58 3.78 -5.91 1.03
N LEU A 59 4.54 -4.87 0.68
CA LEU A 59 4.64 -3.65 1.48
C LEU A 59 3.28 -2.93 1.62
N LEU A 60 2.51 -2.87 0.53
CA LEU A 60 1.18 -2.28 0.52
C LEU A 60 0.23 -3.09 1.41
N ALA A 61 0.22 -4.41 1.29
CA ALA A 61 -0.59 -5.31 2.10
C ALA A 61 -0.25 -5.19 3.59
N LEU A 62 1.03 -5.31 3.95
CA LEU A 62 1.49 -5.20 5.35
C LEU A 62 1.13 -3.83 5.94
N SER A 63 1.42 -2.73 5.22
CA SER A 63 1.09 -1.39 5.70
C SER A 63 -0.42 -1.13 5.78
N GLY A 64 -1.22 -1.73 4.89
CA GLY A 64 -2.68 -1.67 4.94
C GLY A 64 -3.24 -2.41 6.17
N ILE A 65 -2.73 -3.60 6.46
CA ILE A 65 -3.12 -4.37 7.65
C ILE A 65 -2.76 -3.61 8.92
N GLU A 66 -1.53 -3.09 9.01
CA GLU A 66 -1.08 -2.29 10.15
C GLU A 66 -1.98 -1.07 10.37
N PHE A 67 -2.31 -0.34 9.30
CA PHE A 67 -3.19 0.82 9.36
C PHE A 67 -4.59 0.46 9.90
N ILE A 68 -5.16 -0.65 9.43
CA ILE A 68 -6.46 -1.15 9.90
C ILE A 68 -6.39 -1.53 11.39
N LEU A 69 -5.35 -2.24 11.81
CA LEU A 69 -5.17 -2.63 13.21
C LEU A 69 -4.99 -1.40 14.12
N CYS A 70 -4.26 -0.39 13.66
CA CYS A 70 -4.09 0.87 14.37
C CYS A 70 -5.44 1.59 14.56
N LEU A 71 -6.28 1.67 13.51
CA LEU A 71 -7.61 2.26 13.61
C LEU A 71 -8.51 1.53 14.62
N ILE A 72 -8.49 0.19 14.62
CA ILE A 72 -9.25 -0.62 15.57
C ILE A 72 -8.78 -0.32 17.02
N GLN A 73 -7.47 -0.23 17.24
CA GLN A 73 -6.91 0.09 18.56
C GLN A 73 -7.31 1.50 19.02
N VAL A 74 -7.28 2.49 18.12
CA VAL A 74 -7.72 3.86 18.42
C VAL A 74 -9.19 3.87 18.80
N ILE A 75 -10.05 3.19 18.04
CA ILE A 75 -11.50 3.12 18.32
C ILE A 75 -11.73 2.45 19.68
N ASN A 76 -11.09 1.31 19.95
CA ASN A 76 -11.22 0.60 21.22
C ASN A 76 -10.66 1.42 22.40
N GLY A 77 -9.54 2.12 22.20
CA GLY A 77 -8.94 3.01 23.20
C GLY A 77 -9.81 4.23 23.50
N VAL A 78 -10.40 4.84 22.48
CA VAL A 78 -11.34 5.97 22.62
C VAL A 78 -12.62 5.53 23.32
N MET A 79 -13.19 4.38 22.95
CA MET A 79 -14.36 3.83 23.65
C MET A 79 -14.02 3.50 25.11
N GLY A 80 -12.92 2.80 25.37
CA GLY A 80 -12.47 2.51 26.74
C GLY A 80 -12.22 3.77 27.57
N GLY A 81 -11.65 4.81 26.95
CA GLY A 81 -11.43 6.11 27.59
C GLY A 81 -12.71 6.88 27.88
N ILE A 82 -13.65 6.95 26.93
CA ILE A 82 -14.93 7.66 27.11
C ILE A 82 -15.84 6.94 28.11
N PHE A 83 -16.00 5.61 27.99
CA PHE A 83 -16.79 4.82 28.94
C PHE A 83 -16.13 4.76 30.33
N GLY A 84 -14.79 4.68 30.39
CA GLY A 84 -14.04 4.77 31.65
C GLY A 84 -14.16 6.14 32.33
N TYR A 85 -14.08 7.24 31.56
CA TYR A 85 -14.26 8.60 32.08
C TYR A 85 -15.69 8.84 32.60
N HIS A 86 -16.71 8.33 31.93
CA HIS A 86 -18.10 8.43 32.38
C HIS A 86 -18.38 7.66 33.68
N CYS A 87 -17.85 6.44 33.83
CA CYS A 87 -17.95 5.70 35.10
C CYS A 87 -17.16 6.36 36.24
N SER A 88 -15.98 6.92 35.95
CA SER A 88 -15.16 7.64 36.94
C SER A 88 -15.83 8.91 37.45
N ARG A 89 -16.55 9.62 36.58
CA ARG A 89 -17.31 10.82 36.96
C ARG A 89 -18.51 10.47 37.83
N GLN A 90 -19.27 9.42 37.50
CA GLN A 90 -20.44 9.00 38.29
C GLN A 90 -20.07 8.68 39.74
N GLN A 91 -18.96 7.97 39.99
CA GLN A 91 -18.47 7.70 41.35
C GLN A 91 -18.06 8.95 42.14
N ARG A 92 -17.72 10.06 41.46
CA ARG A 92 -17.32 11.31 42.13
C ARG A 92 -18.50 12.20 42.54
N TYR A 93 -19.69 11.95 41.99
CA TYR A 93 -20.93 12.64 42.39
C TYR A 93 -21.80 11.81 43.35
N ASP A 94 -21.43 10.55 43.60
CA ASP A 94 -22.04 9.65 44.59
C ASP A 94 -21.28 9.64 45.94
N CYS A 95 -20.55 10.71 46.25
CA CYS A 95 -19.95 10.98 47.57
C CYS A 95 -20.60 12.20 48.21
#